data_AF-A0A1H3DEY1-F1
#
_entry.id   AF-A0A1H3DEY1-F1
#
_cell.length_a   1.000
_cell.length_b   1.000
_cell.length_c   1.000
_cell.angle_alpha   90.00
_cell.angle_beta   90.00
_cell.angle_gamma   90.00
#
_symmetry.space_group_name_H-M   'P 1'
#
loop_
_entity.id
_entity.type
_entity.pdbx_description
1 polymer ?
#
loop_
_entity_poly.entity_id
_entity_poly.type
_entity_poly.pdbx_seq_one_letter_code
_entity_poly.pdbx_strand_id
1 'polypeptide(L)'
;MDALRFERTAWAVVFAAVVAVFGTLLLLPDPTGVVAAGVALAIFAVVAFLAIRYALGSLPRDAVVGDQTVRYLVFFAVAIVGRVGLGSLGYTGIASTAVTFAVAWVLAMWAERLNPKRWGEEASGA
;
A
#
# COMPACT_ATOMS: atom_id res chain seq x y z
N MET A 1 0.23 -19.61 -9.55
CA MET A 1 0.44 -19.35 -8.10
C MET A 1 1.64 -18.44 -7.83
N ASP A 2 2.76 -18.58 -8.56
CA ASP A 2 3.98 -17.79 -8.26
C ASP A 2 3.83 -16.29 -8.50
N ALA A 3 3.11 -15.88 -9.56
CA ALA A 3 2.87 -14.46 -9.83
C ALA A 3 2.08 -13.74 -8.71
N LEU A 4 1.12 -14.43 -8.07
CA LEU A 4 0.34 -13.88 -6.96
C LEU A 4 1.20 -13.72 -5.71
N ARG A 5 2.03 -14.73 -5.41
CA ARG A 5 3.00 -14.68 -4.31
C ARG A 5 4.03 -13.58 -4.52
N PHE A 6 4.51 -13.41 -5.76
CA PHE A 6 5.42 -12.35 -6.13
C PHE A 6 4.80 -10.97 -5.92
N GLU A 7 3.58 -10.73 -6.43
CA GLU A 7 2.86 -9.47 -6.22
C GLU A 7 2.70 -9.14 -4.73
N ARG A 8 2.27 -10.12 -3.92
CA ARG A 8 2.08 -9.95 -2.47
C ARG A 8 3.39 -9.61 -1.77
N THR A 9 4.47 -10.29 -2.15
CA THR A 9 5.82 -10.05 -1.60
C THR A 9 6.33 -8.66 -1.99
N ALA A 10 6.16 -8.27 -3.25
CA ALA A 10 6.57 -6.94 -3.73
C ALA A 10 5.84 -5.83 -2.96
N TRP A 11 4.52 -5.93 -2.80
CA TRP A 11 3.77 -4.94 -2.04
C TRP A 11 4.05 -4.96 -0.54
N ALA A 12 4.34 -6.13 0.04
CA ALA A 12 4.79 -6.22 1.43
C ALA A 12 6.14 -5.51 1.63
N VAL A 13 7.06 -5.62 0.66
CA VAL A 13 8.33 -4.89 0.65
C VAL A 13 8.10 -3.38 0.54
N VAL A 14 7.24 -2.94 -0.37
CA VAL A 14 6.89 -1.52 -0.53
C VAL A 14 6.28 -0.97 0.77
N PHE A 15 5.34 -1.71 1.37
CA PHE A 15 4.75 -1.34 2.66
C PHE A 15 5.81 -1.21 3.76
N ALA A 16 6.72 -2.19 3.86
CA ALA A 16 7.79 -2.14 4.85
C ALA A 16 8.74 -0.95 4.65
N ALA A 17 9.05 -0.59 3.40
CA ALA A 17 9.85 0.59 3.10
C ALA A 17 9.16 1.88 3.57
N VAL A 18 7.86 2.01 3.32
CA VAL A 18 7.07 3.16 3.79
C VAL A 18 7.08 3.24 5.32
N VAL A 19 6.82 2.13 6.02
CA VAL A 19 6.85 2.09 7.49
C VAL A 19 8.25 2.39 8.03
N ALA A 20 9.31 1.90 7.40
CA ALA A 20 10.68 2.20 7.80
C ALA A 20 10.99 3.69 7.72
N VAL A 21 10.58 4.36 6.64
CA VAL A 21 10.76 5.81 6.48
C VAL A 21 10.04 6.56 7.61
N PHE A 22 8.73 6.34 7.78
CA PHE A 22 7.96 7.05 8.81
C PHE A 22 8.42 6.70 10.23
N GLY A 23 8.71 5.43 10.51
CA GLY A 23 9.21 4.98 11.80
C GLY A 23 10.56 5.61 12.15
N THR A 24 11.47 5.74 11.18
CA THR A 24 12.76 6.42 11.38
C THR A 24 12.57 7.90 11.69
N LEU A 25 11.72 8.60 10.92
CA LEU A 25 11.40 10.02 11.15
C LEU A 25 10.76 10.28 12.52
N LEU A 26 9.99 9.32 13.04
CA LEU A 26 9.36 9.42 14.35
C LEU A 26 10.35 9.20 15.50
N LEU A 27 11.33 8.31 15.30
CA LEU A 27 12.31 7.94 16.32
C LEU A 27 13.51 8.89 16.36
N LEU A 28 13.85 9.50 15.22
CA LEU A 28 15.01 10.36 15.06
C LEU A 28 14.57 11.75 14.59
N PRO A 29 14.68 12.78 15.46
CA PRO A 29 14.37 14.17 15.10
C PRO A 29 15.28 14.73 13.99
N ASP A 30 16.52 14.21 13.90
CA ASP A 30 17.47 14.49 12.83
C ASP A 30 17.85 13.16 12.13
N PRO A 31 17.13 12.77 11.07
CA PRO A 31 17.27 11.47 10.40
C PRO A 31 18.47 11.44 9.44
N THR A 32 19.54 12.21 9.69
CA THR A 32 20.71 12.26 8.82
C THR A 32 21.82 11.33 9.31
N GLY A 33 22.53 10.70 8.36
CA GLY A 33 23.71 9.89 8.63
C GLY A 33 23.46 8.40 8.87
N VAL A 34 24.55 7.69 9.23
CA VAL A 34 24.63 6.22 9.27
C VAL A 34 23.69 5.60 10.30
N VAL A 35 23.46 6.28 11.43
CA VAL A 35 22.56 5.81 12.48
C VAL A 35 21.11 5.73 11.98
N ALA A 36 20.63 6.78 11.29
CA ALA A 36 19.29 6.79 10.71
C ALA A 36 19.12 5.71 9.64
N ALA A 37 20.15 5.50 8.80
CA ALA A 37 20.14 4.41 7.82
C ALA A 37 20.08 3.03 8.51
N GLY A 38 20.81 2.83 9.61
CA GLY A 38 20.78 1.59 10.39
C GLY A 38 19.41 1.32 11.02
N VAL A 39 18.79 2.35 11.61
CA VAL A 39 17.44 2.25 12.20
C VAL A 39 16.39 1.96 11.13
N ALA A 40 16.43 2.68 10.00
CA ALA A 40 15.54 2.43 8.88
C ALA A 40 15.67 0.99 8.37
N LEU A 41 16.91 0.49 8.23
CA LEU A 41 17.16 -0.88 7.79
C LEU A 41 16.63 -1.92 8.78
N ALA A 42 16.78 -1.68 10.09
CA ALA A 42 16.25 -2.56 11.13
C ALA A 42 14.71 -2.62 11.11
N ILE A 43 14.04 -1.47 11.03
CA ILE A 43 12.57 -1.40 10.92
C ILE A 43 12.12 -2.09 9.65
N PHE A 44 12.77 -1.79 8.51
CA PHE A 44 12.46 -2.41 7.23
C PHE A 44 12.56 -3.93 7.31
N ALA A 45 13.66 -4.48 7.84
CA ALA A 45 13.87 -5.92 7.91
C ALA A 45 12.78 -6.62 8.73
N VAL A 46 12.44 -6.07 9.91
CA VAL A 46 11.39 -6.63 10.78
C VAL A 46 10.02 -6.54 10.12
N VAL A 47 9.66 -5.37 9.59
CA VAL A 47 8.35 -5.14 8.99
C VAL A 47 8.19 -5.91 7.68
N ALA A 48 9.23 -5.98 6.84
CA ALA A 48 9.20 -6.76 5.60
C ALA A 48 8.98 -8.24 5.90
N PHE A 49 9.72 -8.79 6.87
CA PHE A 49 9.53 -10.17 7.29
C PHE A 49 8.09 -10.43 7.74
N LEU A 50 7.56 -9.61 8.65
CA LEU A 50 6.19 -9.76 9.15
C LEU A 50 5.16 -9.59 8.02
N ALA A 51 5.28 -8.53 7.22
CA ALA A 51 4.35 -8.21 6.15
C ALA A 51 4.31 -9.33 5.09
N ILE A 52 5.46 -9.90 4.71
CA ILE A 52 5.53 -11.03 3.77
C ILE A 52 4.85 -12.26 4.39
N ARG A 53 5.14 -12.57 5.66
CA ARG A 53 4.54 -13.72 6.37
C ARG A 53 3.02 -13.60 6.41
N TYR A 54 2.48 -12.43 6.72
CA TYR A 54 1.04 -12.20 6.73
C TYR A 54 0.45 -12.19 5.33
N ALA A 55 1.07 -11.51 4.36
CA ALA A 55 0.55 -11.40 3.00
C ALA A 55 0.48 -12.76 2.28
N LEU A 56 1.39 -13.68 2.58
CA LEU A 56 1.37 -15.05 2.05
C LEU A 56 0.46 -15.98 2.88
N GLY A 57 0.33 -15.75 4.18
CA GLY A 57 -0.51 -16.55 5.06
C GLY A 57 -2.02 -16.28 4.91
N SER A 58 -2.40 -15.11 4.41
CA SER A 58 -3.80 -14.67 4.32
C SER A 58 -4.40 -14.69 2.90
N LEU A 59 -3.80 -15.44 1.97
CA LEU A 59 -4.24 -15.51 0.57
C LEU A 59 -5.71 -15.96 0.47
N PRO A 60 -6.62 -15.09 -0.01
CA PRO A 60 -8.00 -15.47 -0.31
C PRO A 60 -8.05 -16.54 -1.39
N ARG A 61 -9.06 -17.42 -1.34
CA ARG A 61 -9.25 -18.49 -2.33
C ARG A 61 -9.55 -17.96 -3.74
N ASP A 62 -10.09 -16.76 -3.84
CA ASP A 62 -10.52 -16.07 -5.06
C ASP A 62 -9.56 -14.93 -5.46
N ALA A 63 -8.35 -14.91 -4.91
CA ALA A 63 -7.38 -13.87 -5.22
C ALA A 63 -6.82 -14.03 -6.64
N VAL A 64 -6.96 -12.99 -7.46
CA VAL A 64 -6.44 -12.93 -8.82
C VAL A 64 -5.19 -12.04 -8.85
N VAL A 65 -4.22 -12.42 -9.67
CA VAL A 65 -3.00 -11.61 -9.88
C VAL A 65 -3.41 -10.24 -10.42
N GLY A 66 -2.87 -9.18 -9.83
CA GLY A 66 -3.14 -7.79 -10.20
C GLY A 66 -4.14 -7.10 -9.27
N ASP A 67 -4.91 -7.83 -8.46
CA ASP A 67 -5.92 -7.24 -7.57
C ASP A 67 -5.30 -6.25 -6.59
N GLN A 68 -4.19 -6.67 -5.96
CA GLN A 68 -3.50 -5.84 -4.97
C GLN A 68 -2.86 -4.62 -5.63
N THR A 69 -2.31 -4.78 -6.83
CA THR A 69 -1.72 -3.68 -7.61
C THR A 69 -2.79 -2.66 -7.99
N VAL A 70 -3.92 -3.09 -8.55
CA VAL A 70 -5.01 -2.19 -8.93
C VAL A 70 -5.56 -1.44 -7.71
N ARG A 71 -5.76 -2.16 -6.60
CA ARG A 71 -6.20 -1.58 -5.33
C ARG A 71 -5.26 -0.47 -4.86
N TYR A 72 -3.95 -0.71 -4.81
CA TYR A 72 -3.01 0.32 -4.36
C TYR A 72 -2.85 1.46 -5.35
N LEU A 73 -2.88 1.20 -6.65
CA LEU A 73 -2.85 2.27 -7.65
C LEU A 73 -4.05 3.21 -7.49
N VAL A 74 -5.26 2.67 -7.33
CA VAL A 74 -6.45 3.48 -7.08
C VAL A 74 -6.34 4.21 -5.74
N PHE A 75 -5.89 3.54 -4.69
CA PHE A 75 -5.66 4.17 -3.39
C PHE A 75 -4.73 5.39 -3.51
N PHE A 76 -3.55 5.22 -4.09
CA PHE A 76 -2.58 6.29 -4.21
C PHE A 76 -3.06 7.40 -5.14
N ALA A 77 -3.67 7.06 -6.28
CA ALA A 77 -4.23 8.05 -7.19
C ALA A 77 -5.28 8.93 -6.48
N VAL A 78 -6.25 8.32 -5.81
CA VAL A 78 -7.30 9.05 -5.08
C VAL A 78 -6.71 9.83 -3.91
N ALA A 79 -5.79 9.24 -3.14
CA ALA A 79 -5.17 9.91 -2.01
C ALA A 79 -4.36 11.14 -2.45
N ILE A 80 -3.57 11.03 -3.51
CA ILE A 80 -2.78 12.15 -4.05
C ILE A 80 -3.70 13.24 -4.60
N VAL A 81 -4.65 12.88 -5.47
CA VAL A 81 -5.59 13.86 -6.07
C VAL A 81 -6.42 14.54 -4.99
N GLY A 82 -6.96 13.77 -4.05
CA GLY A 82 -7.73 14.30 -2.92
C GLY A 82 -6.89 15.21 -2.04
N ARG A 83 -5.63 14.85 -1.77
CA ARG A 83 -4.74 15.67 -0.93
C ARG A 83 -4.36 16.99 -1.61
N VAL A 84 -4.04 16.94 -2.90
CA VAL A 84 -3.72 18.14 -3.69
C VAL A 84 -4.94 19.04 -3.81
N GLY A 85 -6.12 18.47 -4.11
CA GLY A 85 -7.37 19.22 -4.25
C GLY A 85 -7.83 19.85 -2.93
N LEU A 86 -7.81 19.11 -1.83
CA LEU A 86 -8.14 19.70 -0.51
C LEU A 86 -7.07 20.70 -0.05
N GLY A 87 -5.80 20.46 -0.39
CA GLY A 87 -4.70 21.38 -0.13
C GLY A 87 -4.86 22.72 -0.84
N SER A 88 -5.29 22.73 -2.11
CA SER A 88 -5.54 23.98 -2.85
C SER A 88 -6.71 24.79 -2.30
N LEU A 89 -7.64 24.13 -1.60
CA LEU A 89 -8.75 24.75 -0.88
C LEU A 89 -8.40 25.17 0.56
N GLY A 90 -7.14 25.00 0.99
CA GLY A 90 -6.66 25.38 2.32
C GLY A 90 -6.82 24.31 3.41
N TYR A 91 -7.34 23.12 3.09
CA TYR A 91 -7.51 22.03 4.06
C TYR A 91 -6.22 21.20 4.22
N THR A 92 -5.25 21.74 4.96
CA THR A 92 -3.93 21.10 5.17
C THR A 92 -3.81 20.28 6.46
N GLY A 93 -4.84 20.23 7.30
CA GLY A 93 -4.81 19.56 8.60
C GLY A 93 -4.71 18.03 8.57
N ILE A 94 -4.42 17.45 9.73
CA ILE A 94 -4.37 15.99 9.94
C ILE A 94 -5.74 15.36 9.69
N ALA A 95 -6.82 16.02 10.12
CA ALA A 95 -8.19 15.52 9.94
C ALA A 95 -8.57 15.38 8.46
N SER A 96 -8.28 16.38 7.63
CA SER A 96 -8.55 16.29 6.18
C SER A 96 -7.69 15.23 5.51
N THR A 97 -6.44 15.07 5.97
CA THR A 97 -5.55 13.99 5.50
C THR A 97 -6.14 12.62 5.86
N ALA A 98 -6.53 12.39 7.11
CA ALA A 98 -7.12 11.13 7.54
C ALA A 98 -8.40 10.77 6.77
N VAL A 99 -9.29 11.74 6.57
CA VAL A 99 -10.53 11.55 5.78
C VAL A 99 -10.20 11.20 4.33
N THR A 100 -9.24 11.90 3.72
CA THR A 100 -8.82 11.62 2.33
C THR A 100 -8.33 10.19 2.18
N PHE A 101 -7.46 9.74 3.10
CA PHE A 101 -6.92 8.39 3.10
C PHE A 101 -7.99 7.34 3.36
N ALA A 102 -8.95 7.61 4.26
CA ALA A 102 -10.09 6.73 4.51
C ALA A 102 -10.96 6.57 3.26
N VAL A 103 -11.30 7.66 2.59
CA VAL A 103 -12.09 7.63 1.34
C VAL A 103 -11.33 6.90 0.24
N ALA A 104 -10.04 7.20 0.06
CA ALA A 104 -9.18 6.50 -0.89
C ALA A 104 -9.14 4.99 -0.61
N TRP A 105 -9.07 4.59 0.66
CA TRP A 105 -9.07 3.19 1.05
C TRP A 105 -10.39 2.50 0.73
N VAL A 106 -11.52 3.15 1.03
CA VAL A 106 -12.85 2.62 0.69
C VAL A 106 -12.96 2.40 -0.80
N LEU A 107 -12.62 3.39 -1.64
CA LEU A 107 -12.68 3.26 -3.10
C LEU A 107 -11.73 2.16 -3.61
N ALA A 108 -10.54 2.06 -3.03
CA ALA A 108 -9.56 1.04 -3.37
C ALA A 108 -10.06 -0.39 -3.09
N MET A 109 -10.85 -0.60 -2.03
CA MET A 109 -11.46 -1.92 -1.75
C MET A 109 -12.40 -2.39 -2.85
N TRP A 110 -13.04 -1.47 -3.58
CA TRP A 110 -13.92 -1.81 -4.71
C TRP A 110 -13.17 -1.89 -6.04
N ALA A 111 -11.93 -1.39 -6.10
CA ALA A 111 -11.16 -1.27 -7.33
C ALA A 111 -10.67 -2.61 -7.88
N GLU A 112 -10.65 -3.68 -7.09
CA GLU A 112 -10.20 -5.02 -7.54
C GLU A 112 -11.03 -5.49 -8.75
N ARG A 113 -12.30 -5.07 -8.86
CA ARG A 113 -13.17 -5.33 -10.03
C ARG A 113 -12.69 -4.68 -11.33
N LEU A 114 -11.79 -3.70 -11.27
CA LEU A 114 -11.19 -3.05 -12.43
C LEU A 114 -10.03 -3.88 -13.01
N ASN A 115 -9.64 -4.98 -12.36
CA ASN A 115 -8.59 -5.86 -12.86
C ASN A 115 -9.07 -6.55 -14.15
N PRO A 116 -8.44 -6.28 -15.32
CA PRO A 116 -8.87 -6.86 -16.60
C PRO A 116 -8.78 -8.39 -16.62
N LYS A 117 -7.92 -8.97 -15.78
CA LYS A 117 -7.79 -10.43 -15.65
C LYS A 117 -9.04 -11.09 -15.07
N ARG A 118 -9.78 -10.39 -14.21
CA ARG A 118 -11.08 -10.87 -13.68
C ARG A 118 -12.15 -10.93 -14.76
N TRP A 119 -12.13 -9.97 -15.70
CA TRP A 119 -13.10 -9.93 -16.80
C TRP A 119 -12.92 -11.11 -17.77
N GLY A 120 -11.68 -11.57 -17.97
CA GLY A 120 -11.39 -12.75 -18.79
C GLY A 120 -11.86 -14.06 -18.15
N GLU A 121 -11.71 -14.20 -16.83
CA GLU A 121 -12.19 -15.38 -16.09
C GLU A 121 -13.72 -15.44 -16.06
N GLU A 122 -14.41 -14.30 -15.85
CA GLU A 122 -15.87 -14.19 -15.94
C GLU A 122 -16.41 -14.52 -17.34
N ALA A 123 -15.70 -14.11 -18.40
CA ALA A 123 -16.08 -14.40 -19.79
C ALA A 123 -15.84 -15.87 -20.19
N SER A 124 -14.89 -16.56 -19.54
CA SER A 124 -14.59 -17.98 -19.78
C SER A 124 -15.39 -18.96 -18.90
N GLY A 125 -16.20 -18.43 -17.97
CA GLY A 125 -17.10 -19.17 -17.10
C GLY A 125 -18.55 -19.29 -17.61
N ALA A 126 -18.80 -18.93 -18.88
CA ALA A 126 -20.05 -19.17 -19.61
C ALA A 126 -19.83 -20.21 -20.71
#